data_AF-A0A4Y2GJG1-F1
#
_entry.id   AF-A0A4Y2GJG1-F1
#
_cell.length_a   1.000
_cell.length_b   1.000
_cell.length_c   1.000
_cell.angle_alpha   90.00
_cell.angle_beta   90.00
_cell.angle_gamma   90.00
#
_symmetry.space_group_name_H-M   'P 1'
#
loop_
_entity.id
_entity.type
_entity.pdbx_description
1 polymer ?
#
loop_
_entity_poly.entity_id
_entity_poly.type
_entity_poly.pdbx_seq_one_letter_code
_entity_poly.pdbx_strand_id
1 'polypeptide(L)'
;MEKQAANSHNVLPKVKTTPTPWQRPEIMFVTGHGPFPTYLKRFNIRSSDSYGCGNLGNPLRCATSCLFTTSYHLTKPSADLEPLWWKRVMNNDNSRAKIRKLIHFIAGNETLLFPKDGDNN
;
A
#
# COMPACT_ATOMS: atom_id res chain seq x y z
N MET A 1 14.09 42.11 -44.04
CA MET A 1 15.18 41.68 -43.13
C MET A 1 14.82 42.27 -41.78
N GLU A 2 14.63 41.55 -40.68
CA GLU A 2 15.38 40.42 -40.14
C GLU A 2 14.47 39.61 -39.20
N LYS A 3 14.64 38.29 -39.15
CA LYS A 3 13.83 37.36 -38.35
C LYS A 3 14.31 37.39 -36.90
N GLN A 4 13.39 37.25 -35.95
CA GLN A 4 13.76 36.68 -34.64
C GLN A 4 12.85 35.49 -34.34
N ALA A 5 13.33 34.31 -34.71
CA ALA A 5 12.75 33.05 -34.29
C ALA A 5 13.17 32.83 -32.83
N ALA A 6 12.23 32.97 -31.90
CA ALA A 6 12.44 32.58 -30.51
C ALA A 6 12.44 31.04 -30.43
N ASN A 7 13.63 30.48 -30.57
CA ASN A 7 13.93 29.08 -30.31
C ASN A 7 13.82 28.78 -28.81
N SER A 8 12.60 28.47 -28.37
CA SER A 8 12.36 27.90 -27.04
C SER A 8 12.68 26.41 -27.11
N HIS A 9 13.94 26.07 -26.95
CA HIS A 9 14.33 24.72 -26.55
C HIS A 9 13.65 24.44 -25.20
N ASN A 10 12.50 23.78 -25.23
CA ASN A 10 11.84 23.29 -24.04
C ASN A 10 12.79 22.30 -23.36
N VAL A 11 13.46 22.77 -22.32
CA VAL A 11 14.34 22.00 -21.45
C VAL A 11 13.49 20.89 -20.85
N LEU A 12 13.72 19.65 -21.31
CA LEU A 12 13.12 18.47 -20.69
C LEU A 12 13.41 18.52 -19.18
N PRO A 13 12.41 18.41 -18.29
CA PRO A 13 12.68 18.31 -16.87
C PRO A 13 13.53 17.07 -16.66
N LYS A 14 14.74 17.29 -16.16
CA LYS A 14 15.70 16.23 -15.83
C LYS A 14 15.06 15.38 -14.73
N VAL A 15 14.40 14.29 -15.11
CA VAL A 15 13.79 13.35 -14.19
C VAL A 15 14.88 12.85 -13.26
N LYS A 16 14.78 13.15 -11.97
CA LYS A 16 15.64 12.53 -10.95
C LYS A 16 15.22 11.07 -10.86
N THR A 17 15.93 10.21 -11.56
CA THR A 17 15.72 8.74 -11.58
C THR A 17 16.32 8.05 -10.35
N THR A 18 16.53 8.77 -9.24
CA THR A 18 16.99 8.12 -8.00
C THR A 18 15.92 7.13 -7.58
N PRO A 19 16.20 5.81 -7.62
CA PRO A 19 15.23 4.83 -7.19
C PRO A 19 14.92 5.12 -5.72
N THR A 20 13.63 5.16 -5.36
CA THR A 20 13.26 5.20 -3.95
C THR A 20 13.91 3.96 -3.29
N PRO A 21 14.44 4.04 -2.06
CA PRO A 21 15.02 2.87 -1.38
C PRO A 21 13.96 1.82 -1.01
N TRP A 22 12.70 2.04 -1.37
CA TRP A 22 11.57 1.17 -1.04
C TRP A 22 11.40 0.09 -2.10
N GLN A 23 11.11 -1.13 -1.64
CA GLN A 23 10.86 -2.25 -2.52
C GLN A 23 9.44 -2.17 -3.08
N ARG A 24 9.20 -2.75 -4.27
CA ARG A 24 7.88 -2.74 -4.92
C ARG A 24 6.72 -3.17 -3.99
N PRO A 25 6.82 -4.25 -3.19
CA PRO A 25 5.75 -4.64 -2.28
C PRO A 25 5.47 -3.60 -1.19
N GLU A 26 6.51 -2.90 -0.71
CA GLU A 26 6.38 -1.85 0.29
C GLU A 26 5.66 -0.63 -0.29
N ILE A 27 6.03 -0.20 -1.50
CA ILE A 27 5.38 0.92 -2.20
C ILE A 27 3.91 0.61 -2.44
N MET A 28 3.62 -0.60 -2.94
CA MET A 28 2.26 -1.06 -3.21
C MET A 28 1.42 -1.15 -1.93
N PHE A 29 2.01 -1.63 -0.85
CA PHE A 29 1.36 -1.68 0.46
C PHE A 29 1.07 -0.27 0.96
N VAL A 30 2.05 0.63 1.06
CA VAL A 30 1.86 1.98 1.62
C VAL A 30 0.86 2.82 0.83
N THR A 31 0.91 2.74 -0.50
CA THR A 31 0.02 3.53 -1.38
C THR A 31 -1.38 2.94 -1.48
N GLY A 32 -1.63 1.76 -0.91
CA GLY A 32 -2.83 0.97 -1.18
C GLY A 32 -2.97 0.55 -2.65
N HIS A 33 -1.95 0.83 -3.48
CA HIS A 33 -1.97 0.62 -4.92
C HIS A 33 -1.18 -0.64 -5.25
N GLY A 34 -1.84 -1.79 -5.21
CA GLY A 34 -1.22 -3.05 -5.59
C GLY A 34 -2.15 -4.25 -5.55
N PRO A 35 -1.63 -5.48 -5.69
CA PRO A 35 -2.46 -6.67 -5.91
C PRO A 35 -3.38 -6.99 -4.74
N PHE A 36 -3.13 -6.42 -3.56
CA PHE A 36 -3.84 -6.76 -2.33
C PHE A 36 -5.33 -6.39 -2.32
N PRO A 37 -5.77 -5.18 -2.74
CA PRO A 37 -7.20 -4.90 -2.87
C PRO A 37 -7.72 -5.25 -4.28
N THR A 38 -6.87 -5.15 -5.31
CA THR A 38 -7.32 -5.19 -6.72
C THR A 38 -7.33 -6.60 -7.33
N TYR A 39 -6.52 -7.55 -6.84
CA TYR A 39 -6.56 -8.94 -7.30
C TYR A 39 -7.91 -9.59 -6.95
N LEU A 40 -8.36 -9.44 -5.71
CA LEU A 40 -9.60 -10.03 -5.20
C LEU A 40 -10.85 -9.53 -5.94
N LYS A 41 -10.89 -8.23 -6.28
CA LYS A 41 -12.00 -7.65 -7.06
C LYS A 41 -11.99 -8.11 -8.51
N ARG A 42 -10.81 -8.33 -9.11
CA ARG A 42 -10.66 -8.70 -10.53
C ARG A 42 -11.13 -10.12 -10.84
N PHE A 43 -11.06 -11.03 -9.86
CA PHE A 43 -11.51 -12.42 -10.01
C PHE A 43 -12.92 -12.68 -9.45
N ASN A 44 -13.66 -11.62 -9.09
CA ASN A 44 -15.05 -11.70 -8.62
C ASN A 44 -15.25 -12.67 -7.43
N ILE A 45 -14.26 -12.74 -6.52
CA ILE A 45 -14.26 -13.67 -5.38
C ILE A 45 -15.07 -13.12 -4.19
N ARG A 46 -15.63 -11.89 -4.25
CA ARG A 46 -16.53 -11.37 -3.19
C ARG A 46 -17.59 -10.38 -3.70
N SER A 47 -18.80 -10.49 -3.14
CA SER A 47 -19.90 -9.51 -3.23
C SER A 47 -20.33 -8.91 -1.87
N SER A 48 -19.84 -9.41 -0.73
CA SER A 48 -20.28 -8.97 0.61
C SER A 48 -19.22 -8.13 1.35
N ASP A 49 -19.56 -7.47 2.46
CA ASP A 49 -18.69 -6.56 3.25
C ASP A 49 -18.07 -7.20 4.53
N SER A 50 -17.97 -8.52 4.63
CA SER A 50 -17.74 -9.23 5.90
C SER A 50 -16.33 -9.05 6.55
N TYR A 51 -16.27 -8.09 7.47
CA TYR A 51 -15.70 -8.00 8.83
C TYR A 51 -14.69 -9.04 9.43
N GLY A 52 -13.68 -9.50 8.71
CA GLY A 52 -12.41 -9.97 9.33
C GLY A 52 -11.37 -8.85 9.46
N CYS A 53 -11.36 -7.96 8.47
CA CYS A 53 -10.76 -6.64 8.46
C CYS A 53 -11.58 -5.86 7.43
N GLY A 54 -12.70 -5.26 7.83
CA GLY A 54 -13.72 -4.70 6.92
C GLY A 54 -13.20 -3.51 6.11
N ASN A 55 -12.40 -3.79 5.08
CA ASN A 55 -11.47 -2.94 4.31
C ASN A 55 -9.98 -3.29 4.54
N LEU A 56 -9.56 -4.53 4.26
CA LEU A 56 -8.15 -4.85 3.95
C LEU A 56 -7.66 -4.15 2.65
N GLY A 57 -8.42 -3.17 2.14
CA GLY A 57 -7.96 -2.16 1.20
C GLY A 57 -7.29 -0.96 1.88
N ASN A 58 -7.30 -0.86 3.22
CA ASN A 58 -6.63 0.19 3.96
C ASN A 58 -5.36 -0.36 4.66
N PRO A 59 -4.16 -0.13 4.08
CA PRO A 59 -2.87 -0.53 4.65
C PRO A 59 -2.66 -0.01 6.07
N LEU A 60 -3.21 1.17 6.39
CA LEU A 60 -3.13 1.76 7.73
C LEU A 60 -3.83 0.88 8.75
N ARG A 61 -5.04 0.41 8.44
CA ARG A 61 -5.83 -0.44 9.36
C ARG A 61 -5.10 -1.76 9.65
N CYS A 62 -4.50 -2.38 8.63
CA CYS A 62 -3.67 -3.58 8.76
C CYS A 62 -2.45 -3.34 9.66
N ALA A 63 -1.81 -2.18 9.51
CA ALA A 63 -0.61 -1.84 10.24
C ALA A 63 -0.88 -1.35 11.67
N THR A 64 -2.09 -0.90 12.03
CA THR A 64 -2.30 -0.24 13.32
C THR A 64 -3.40 -0.84 14.20
N SER A 65 -4.30 -1.67 13.67
CA SER A 65 -5.51 -2.05 14.42
C SER A 65 -6.22 -3.34 14.00
N CYS A 66 -5.74 -4.06 12.98
CA CYS A 66 -6.37 -5.32 12.56
C CYS A 66 -6.10 -6.44 13.58
N LEU A 67 -7.14 -7.15 14.01
CA LEU A 67 -7.05 -8.19 15.04
C LEU A 67 -6.08 -9.32 14.65
N PHE A 68 -6.09 -9.72 13.38
CA PHE A 68 -5.23 -10.78 12.86
C PHE A 68 -3.76 -10.39 12.71
N THR A 69 -3.43 -9.11 12.80
CA THR A 69 -2.07 -8.59 12.60
C THR A 69 -1.50 -7.93 13.86
N THR A 70 -2.04 -8.24 15.03
CA THR A 70 -1.69 -7.61 16.32
C THR A 70 -0.18 -7.64 16.62
N SER A 71 0.51 -8.73 16.30
CA SER A 71 1.97 -8.83 16.46
C SER A 71 2.75 -7.85 15.55
N TYR A 72 2.14 -7.39 14.47
CA TYR A 72 2.71 -6.48 13.48
C TYR A 72 2.27 -5.02 13.65
N HIS A 73 1.50 -4.69 14.69
CA HIS A 73 1.02 -3.33 14.90
C HIS A 73 2.14 -2.30 15.07
N LEU A 74 2.01 -1.21 14.35
CA LEU A 74 2.74 0.04 14.49
C LEU A 74 1.85 1.05 15.22
N THR A 75 2.47 2.07 15.80
CA THR A 75 1.74 3.15 16.47
C THR A 75 0.80 3.84 15.49
N LYS A 76 -0.49 3.89 15.84
CA LYS A 76 -1.50 4.55 15.02
C LYS A 76 -1.21 6.06 14.89
N PRO A 77 -1.19 6.64 13.67
CA PRO A 77 -1.05 8.08 13.52
C PRO A 77 -2.34 8.83 13.84
N SER A 78 -2.20 10.14 14.05
CA SER A 78 -3.34 11.05 13.89
C SER A 78 -3.77 11.09 12.42
N ALA A 79 -5.06 11.29 12.17
CA ALA A 79 -5.64 11.27 10.81
C ALA A 79 -4.92 12.25 9.86
N ASP A 80 -4.64 13.47 10.32
CA ASP A 80 -4.02 14.52 9.51
C ASP A 80 -2.52 14.28 9.22
N LEU A 81 -1.91 13.30 9.90
CA LEU A 81 -0.47 13.04 9.83
C LEU A 81 -0.13 11.71 9.14
N GLU A 82 -1.10 11.05 8.51
CA GLU A 82 -0.87 9.76 7.85
C GLU A 82 0.29 9.77 6.82
N PRO A 83 0.40 10.75 5.89
CA PRO A 83 1.50 10.75 4.93
C PRO A 83 2.88 10.89 5.58
N LEU A 84 2.97 11.74 6.61
CA LEU A 84 4.20 11.93 7.38
C LEU A 84 4.54 10.70 8.21
N TRP A 85 3.53 10.00 8.72
CA TRP A 85 3.69 8.76 9.44
C TRP A 85 4.26 7.66 8.55
N TRP A 86 3.69 7.46 7.34
CA TRP A 86 4.23 6.50 6.37
C TRP A 86 5.69 6.81 6.02
N LYS A 87 6.02 8.10 5.82
CA LYS A 87 7.40 8.52 5.58
C LYS A 87 8.32 8.13 6.75
N ARG A 88 7.90 8.29 8.01
CA ARG A 88 8.70 7.90 9.19
C ARG A 88 8.85 6.38 9.29
N VAL A 89 7.76 5.64 9.14
CA VAL A 89 7.75 4.16 9.14
C VAL A 89 8.71 3.63 8.08
N MET A 90 8.65 4.18 6.87
CA MET A 90 9.46 3.75 5.74
C MET A 90 10.92 4.23 5.77
N ASN A 91 11.25 5.17 6.66
CA ASN A 91 12.64 5.60 6.89
C ASN A 91 13.29 4.89 8.08
N ASN A 92 12.55 4.05 8.80
CA ASN A 92 13.06 3.32 9.97
C ASN A 92 13.17 1.82 9.66
N ASP A 93 14.38 1.26 9.73
CA ASP A 93 14.61 -0.13 9.30
C ASP A 93 13.86 -1.19 10.12
N ASN A 94 13.71 -0.97 11.43
CA ASN A 94 12.93 -1.87 12.28
C ASN A 94 11.44 -1.87 11.87
N SER A 95 10.90 -0.69 11.61
CA SER A 95 9.52 -0.52 11.16
C SER A 95 9.32 -1.14 9.77
N ARG A 96 10.26 -0.94 8.85
CA ARG A 96 10.25 -1.60 7.53
C ARG A 96 10.30 -3.11 7.62
N ALA A 97 11.16 -3.67 8.47
CA ALA A 97 11.24 -5.10 8.69
C ALA A 97 9.89 -5.66 9.20
N LYS A 98 9.21 -4.92 10.09
CA LYS A 98 7.87 -5.26 10.58
C LYS A 98 6.81 -5.21 9.46
N ILE A 99 6.86 -4.18 8.60
CA ILE A 99 6.00 -4.09 7.40
C ILE A 99 6.24 -5.25 6.43
N ARG A 100 7.49 -5.65 6.16
CA ARG A 100 7.79 -6.80 5.30
C ARG A 100 7.20 -8.10 5.85
N LYS A 101 7.35 -8.34 7.15
CA LYS A 101 6.77 -9.51 7.82
C LYS A 101 5.24 -9.47 7.75
N LEU A 102 4.62 -8.31 7.92
CA LEU A 102 3.17 -8.11 7.77
C LEU A 102 2.70 -8.43 6.35
N ILE A 103 3.37 -7.89 5.33
CA ILE A 103 3.05 -8.16 3.92
C ILE A 103 3.13 -9.67 3.64
N HIS A 104 4.19 -10.33 4.11
CA HIS A 104 4.37 -11.77 3.93
C HIS A 104 3.29 -12.58 4.68
N PHE A 105 2.96 -12.20 5.91
CA PHE A 105 1.90 -12.83 6.69
C PHE A 105 0.55 -12.74 5.97
N ILE A 106 0.17 -11.56 5.48
CA ILE A 106 -1.11 -11.41 4.80
C ILE A 106 -1.13 -12.21 3.49
N ALA A 107 -0.03 -12.22 2.73
CA ALA A 107 0.07 -13.02 1.51
C ALA A 107 -0.05 -14.53 1.76
N GLY A 108 0.49 -15.03 2.88
CA GLY A 108 0.41 -16.44 3.25
C GLY A 108 -0.90 -16.87 3.93
N ASN A 109 -1.69 -15.92 4.43
CA ASN A 109 -2.92 -16.19 5.19
C ASN A 109 -4.16 -15.63 4.50
N GLU A 110 -4.12 -15.54 3.16
CA GLU A 110 -5.20 -14.99 2.34
C GLU A 110 -6.56 -15.63 2.70
N THR A 111 -6.65 -16.96 2.76
CA THR A 111 -7.92 -17.66 3.06
C THR A 111 -8.48 -17.43 4.47
N LEU A 112 -7.63 -17.12 5.45
CA LEU A 112 -8.05 -16.80 6.82
C LEU A 112 -8.54 -15.35 6.94
N LEU A 113 -7.92 -14.45 6.16
CA LEU A 113 -8.30 -13.05 6.09
C LEU A 113 -9.46 -12.82 5.12
N PHE A 114 -9.67 -13.76 4.20
CA PHE A 114 -10.69 -13.81 3.17
C PHE A 114 -11.34 -15.20 3.12
N PRO A 115 -12.18 -15.56 4.12
CA PRO A 115 -13.01 -16.74 4.00
C PRO A 115 -13.91 -16.57 2.77
N LYS A 116 -14.01 -17.61 1.93
CA LYS A 116 -15.05 -17.63 0.91
C LYS A 116 -16.39 -17.69 1.64
N ASP A 117 -17.29 -16.76 1.35
CA ASP A 117 -18.69 -16.91 1.73
C ASP A 117 -19.14 -18.25 1.13
N GLY A 118 -19.69 -19.14 1.97
CA GLY A 118 -20.03 -20.49 1.55
C GLY A 118 -20.86 -20.48 0.28
N ASP A 119 -20.53 -21.36 -0.66
CA ASP A 119 -21.35 -21.59 -1.84
C ASP A 119 -22.69 -22.17 -1.37
N ASN A 120 -23.68 -21.30 -1.18
CA ASN A 120 -25.04 -21.69 -0.85
C ASN A 120 -25.64 -22.30 -2.13
N ASN A 121 -25.69 -23.63 -2.18
CA ASN A 121 -26.34 -24.43 -3.22
C ASN A 121 -27.82 -24.06 -3.44
#